data_AF-A0A832XC81-F1
#
_entry.id   AF-A0A832XC81-F1
#
_cell.length_a   1.000
_cell.length_b   1.000
_cell.length_c   1.000
_cell.angle_alpha   90.00
_cell.angle_beta   90.00
_cell.angle_gamma   90.00
#
_symmetry.space_group_name_H-M   'P 1'
#
loop_
_entity.id
_entity.type
_entity.pdbx_description
1 polymer ?
#
loop_
_entity_poly.entity_id
_entity_poly.type
_entity_poly.pdbx_seq_one_letter_code
_entity_poly.pdbx_strand_id
1 'polypeptide(L)'
;MDEEIRRILEEYALQNAVKHKNVPRAGAVIGAVLGSHPELRSRAHELNGMIGSVLADVEALSPGERETRLLALAPDLAASMHQKKERSTELPPLPDAEGGVVMRFAPNPSGPLHLGHARASILNDAYIHRYGGKYIYRIEDTDPKRVDPDAYQMVREDLEWLGIEISDIIYQSDRLDIYYEYARLLIELGGAYVCTCEAERFRELKIEKKACPCRTLTPEENLLRYDQMFDGTFIEGQATVRIKTEIDHPDPAIRDYSAMRIVNSTIHPRVDATVYPLMNFSVAIDDHLLGMTHVIRGKDHIANTRRQRYIFDYFGWKPPHYLHYGRMSIEGLVLSTSSMHEGISKGTYSGWDDIRLGTLRALARRGIRPEAVRAAITEIGIGETDISFSWDNLFAKNRDIIDKESNRYFFVPEPISLRVEGGPNQIAEAPRYPGDEERGYRKLHFTGEVLIPASEMKGGEMIRLKDLFNITITGDQSAEYAGDSLADARAAKAPIIQWLPPESAVPCRILTPEGVLEGFAEAEAADFAGRTIQFERVGFVRIDSVEKNSITAYFTHR
;
A
#
# COMPACT_ATOMS: atom_id res chain seq x y z
N MET A 1 23.06 27.12 31.07
CA MET A 1 21.69 27.33 30.55
C MET A 1 21.70 27.25 29.02
N ASP A 2 22.52 28.04 28.32
CA ASP A 2 22.76 27.85 26.87
C ASP A 2 23.42 26.50 26.56
N GLU A 3 24.34 26.06 27.42
CA GLU A 3 24.99 24.75 27.34
C GLU A 3 24.01 23.57 27.46
N GLU A 4 22.92 23.76 28.21
CA GLU A 4 21.92 22.71 28.43
C GLU A 4 21.02 22.53 27.20
N ILE A 5 20.61 23.64 26.57
CA ILE A 5 19.87 23.62 25.30
C ILE A 5 20.74 23.04 24.19
N ARG A 6 22.02 23.43 24.13
CA ARG A 6 22.98 22.88 23.17
C ARG A 6 23.12 21.36 23.35
N ARG A 7 23.25 20.88 24.60
CA ARG A 7 23.34 19.45 24.90
C ARG A 7 22.09 18.70 24.44
N ILE A 8 20.88 19.21 24.73
CA ILE A 8 19.63 18.61 24.27
C ILE A 8 19.58 18.57 22.73
N LEU A 9 19.97 19.64 22.04
CA LEU A 9 20.04 19.64 20.58
C LEU A 9 21.02 18.58 20.04
N GLU A 10 22.19 18.42 20.67
CA GLU A 10 23.21 17.44 20.30
C GLU A 10 22.69 16.00 20.49
N GLU A 11 22.06 15.71 21.63
CA GLU A 11 21.47 14.42 21.95
C GLU A 11 20.46 13.98 20.87
N TYR A 12 19.51 14.85 20.49
CA TYR A 12 18.50 14.54 19.48
C TYR A 12 19.05 14.56 18.05
N ALA A 13 20.05 15.39 17.75
CA ALA A 13 20.73 15.39 16.45
C ALA A 13 21.51 14.09 16.24
N LEU A 14 22.26 13.62 17.25
CA LEU A 14 22.97 12.35 17.24
C LEU A 14 22.00 11.16 17.12
N GLN A 15 20.91 11.15 17.89
CA GLN A 15 19.90 10.10 17.82
C GLN A 15 19.32 9.98 16.41
N ASN A 16 18.96 11.11 15.80
CA ASN A 16 18.42 11.12 14.44
C ASN A 16 19.49 10.66 13.42
N ALA A 17 20.74 11.11 13.60
CA ALA A 17 21.84 10.76 12.71
C ALA A 17 22.19 9.26 12.73
N VAL A 18 22.21 8.65 13.91
CA VAL A 18 22.45 7.21 14.07
C VAL A 18 21.27 6.42 13.49
N LYS A 19 20.03 6.83 13.80
CA LYS A 19 18.81 6.15 13.33
C LYS A 19 18.68 6.14 11.81
N HIS A 20 19.00 7.26 11.15
CA HIS A 20 18.82 7.43 9.70
C HIS A 20 20.12 7.28 8.91
N LYS A 21 21.24 6.97 9.57
CA LYS A 21 22.59 6.87 8.99
C LYS A 21 23.00 8.11 8.18
N ASN A 22 22.45 9.28 8.51
CA ASN A 22 22.67 10.53 7.79
C ASN A 22 22.45 11.74 8.69
N VAL A 23 23.10 12.88 8.42
CA VAL A 23 22.95 14.10 9.22
C VAL A 23 21.52 14.64 9.08
N PRO A 24 20.81 14.93 10.18
CA PRO A 24 19.42 15.35 10.12
C PRO A 24 19.27 16.81 9.68
N ARG A 25 18.10 17.15 9.14
CA ARG A 25 17.73 18.55 8.89
C ARG A 25 17.36 19.25 10.19
N ALA A 26 17.68 20.54 10.32
CA ALA A 26 17.40 21.34 11.52
C ALA A 26 15.94 21.25 12.00
N GLY A 27 14.98 21.34 11.08
CA GLY A 27 13.55 21.22 11.42
C GLY A 27 13.16 19.88 12.04
N ALA A 28 13.82 18.79 11.67
CA ALA A 28 13.56 17.46 12.23
C ALA A 28 14.04 17.36 13.68
N VAL A 29 15.24 17.87 13.97
CA VAL A 29 15.81 17.90 15.33
C VAL A 29 15.00 18.83 16.23
N ILE A 30 14.68 20.04 15.77
CA ILE A 30 13.87 20.99 16.53
C ILE A 30 12.47 20.42 16.83
N GLY A 31 11.84 19.79 15.83
CA GLY A 31 10.53 19.15 16.03
C GLY A 31 10.58 18.05 17.08
N ALA A 32 11.62 17.21 17.06
CA ALA A 32 11.80 16.14 18.04
C ALA A 32 12.05 16.68 19.47
N VAL A 33 12.88 17.72 19.60
CA VAL A 33 13.15 18.39 20.89
C VAL A 33 11.88 19.02 21.43
N LEU A 34 11.15 19.82 20.64
CA LEU A 34 9.91 20.47 21.11
C LEU A 34 8.75 19.50 21.38
N GLY A 35 8.81 18.30 20.79
CA GLY A 35 7.88 17.20 21.08
C GLY A 35 8.14 16.57 22.45
N SER A 36 9.41 16.44 22.82
CA SER A 36 9.84 15.73 24.04
C SER A 36 10.10 16.66 25.23
N HIS A 37 10.35 17.94 24.94
CA HIS A 37 10.58 19.03 25.89
C HIS A 37 9.61 20.20 25.62
N PRO A 38 8.31 20.05 25.95
CA PRO A 38 7.29 21.08 25.70
C PRO A 38 7.60 22.44 26.33
N GLU A 39 8.35 22.46 27.44
CA GLU A 39 8.81 23.65 28.15
C GLU A 39 9.72 24.55 27.29
N LEU A 40 10.39 23.99 26.27
CA LEU A 40 11.26 24.75 25.37
C LEU A 40 10.49 25.44 24.23
N ARG A 41 9.17 25.26 24.11
CA ARG A 41 8.36 25.90 23.06
C ARG A 41 8.37 27.43 23.14
N SER A 42 8.38 27.98 24.36
CA SER A 42 8.51 29.43 24.59
C SER A 42 9.89 29.97 24.18
N ARG A 43 10.87 29.08 23.94
CA ARG A 43 12.27 29.38 23.65
C ARG A 43 12.72 28.85 22.27
N ALA A 44 11.77 28.59 21.37
CA ALA A 44 12.03 28.08 20.02
C ALA A 44 13.04 28.94 19.22
N HIS A 45 13.12 30.24 19.50
CA HIS A 45 14.08 31.12 18.83
C HIS A 45 15.55 30.80 19.19
N GLU A 46 15.82 30.37 20.43
CA GLU A 46 17.17 30.01 20.90
C GLU A 46 17.63 28.69 20.27
N LEU A 47 16.72 27.72 20.17
CA LEU A 47 16.94 26.44 19.48
C LEU A 47 17.35 26.66 18.02
N ASN A 48 16.65 27.55 17.31
CA ASN A 48 16.97 27.92 15.93
C ASN A 48 18.34 28.62 15.80
N GLY A 49 18.75 29.41 16.81
CA GLY A 49 20.04 30.07 16.81
C GLY A 49 21.23 29.10 16.97
N MET A 50 21.05 27.98 17.68
CA MET A 50 22.12 27.05 18.01
C MET A 50 22.19 25.82 17.10
N ILE A 51 21.07 25.38 16.52
CA ILE A 51 20.97 24.12 15.77
C ILE A 51 21.98 24.00 14.62
N GLY A 52 22.27 25.09 13.91
CA GLY A 52 23.20 25.05 12.78
C GLY A 52 24.61 24.61 13.20
N SER A 53 25.09 25.12 14.34
CA SER A 53 26.40 24.73 14.87
C SER A 53 26.43 23.28 15.37
N VAL A 54 25.35 22.82 16.00
CA VAL A 54 25.23 21.44 16.49
C VAL A 54 25.22 20.44 15.34
N LEU A 55 24.52 20.76 14.24
CA LEU A 55 24.50 19.88 13.07
C LEU A 55 25.87 19.77 12.40
N ALA A 56 26.63 20.87 12.34
CA ALA A 56 28.00 20.85 11.84
C ALA A 56 28.92 19.96 12.68
N ASP A 57 28.79 20.02 14.01
CA ASP A 57 29.55 19.17 14.94
C ASP A 57 29.20 17.68 14.73
N VAL A 58 27.92 17.35 14.55
CA VAL A 58 27.46 15.98 14.28
C VAL A 58 27.89 15.48 12.89
N GLU A 59 27.91 16.37 11.89
CA GLU A 59 28.38 16.06 10.54
C GLU A 59 29.86 15.68 10.50
N ALA A 60 30.68 16.37 11.31
CA ALA A 60 32.12 16.10 11.42
C ALA A 60 32.47 14.72 12.01
N LEU A 61 31.53 14.07 12.70
CA LEU A 61 31.72 12.71 13.26
C LEU A 61 31.41 11.63 12.21
N SER A 62 32.19 10.55 12.19
CA SER A 62 31.87 9.35 11.42
C SER A 62 30.66 8.58 12.01
N PRO A 63 30.01 7.67 11.26
CA PRO A 63 28.87 6.91 11.77
C PRO A 63 29.13 6.16 13.09
N GLY A 64 30.30 5.53 13.24
CA GLY A 64 30.66 4.83 14.48
C GLY A 64 30.95 5.78 15.66
N GLU A 65 31.50 6.97 15.37
CA GLU A 65 31.73 8.00 16.39
C GLU A 65 30.41 8.63 16.86
N ARG A 66 29.43 8.81 15.96
CA ARG A 66 28.08 9.29 16.33
C ARG A 66 27.39 8.34 17.29
N GLU A 67 27.49 7.03 17.05
CA GLU A 67 26.90 6.00 17.92
C GLU A 67 27.59 5.99 19.30
N THR A 68 28.92 6.02 19.31
CA THR A 68 29.72 6.10 20.55
C THR A 68 29.39 7.36 21.35
N ARG A 69 29.27 8.51 20.67
CA ARG A 69 28.95 9.81 21.27
C ARG A 69 27.54 9.85 21.84
N LEU A 70 26.56 9.28 21.12
CA LEU A 70 25.18 9.18 21.58
C LEU A 70 25.08 8.31 22.84
N LEU A 71 25.75 7.15 22.85
CA LEU A 71 25.80 6.26 24.02
C LEU A 71 26.39 6.96 25.25
N ALA A 72 27.40 7.81 25.05
CA ALA A 72 28.04 8.55 26.14
C ALA A 72 27.19 9.71 26.66
N LEU A 73 26.51 10.45 25.78
CA LEU A 73 25.74 11.65 26.14
C LEU A 73 24.33 11.34 26.64
N ALA A 74 23.64 10.41 25.97
CA ALA A 74 22.26 10.05 26.28
C ALA A 74 22.06 8.53 26.14
N PRO A 75 22.55 7.74 27.12
CA PRO A 75 22.40 6.29 27.11
C PRO A 75 20.93 5.85 27.06
N ASP A 76 20.02 6.62 27.67
CA ASP A 76 18.58 6.35 27.61
C ASP A 76 17.99 6.56 26.22
N LEU A 77 18.41 7.62 25.50
CA LEU A 77 17.99 7.85 24.12
C LEU A 77 18.55 6.77 23.19
N ALA A 78 19.80 6.33 23.40
CA ALA A 78 20.40 5.20 22.69
C ALA A 78 19.65 3.90 22.96
N ALA A 79 19.33 3.60 24.22
CA ALA A 79 18.55 2.42 24.61
C ALA A 79 17.13 2.45 24.01
N SER A 80 16.50 3.64 23.97
CA SER A 80 15.17 3.81 23.37
C SER A 80 15.13 3.55 21.86
N MET A 81 16.27 3.62 21.16
CA MET A 81 16.37 3.23 19.75
C MET A 81 16.28 1.70 19.57
N HIS A 82 16.64 0.94 20.61
CA HIS A 82 16.56 -0.52 20.63
C HIS A 82 15.33 -1.05 21.37
N GLN A 83 14.65 -0.24 22.17
CA GLN A 83 13.34 -0.58 22.70
C GLN A 83 12.31 -0.57 21.56
N LYS A 84 11.82 -1.76 21.19
CA LYS A 84 10.50 -1.86 20.55
C LYS A 84 9.51 -1.20 21.52
N LYS A 85 9.05 0.01 21.21
CA LYS A 85 7.80 0.50 21.79
C LYS A 85 6.78 -0.60 21.53
N GLU A 86 6.27 -1.22 22.59
CA GLU A 86 5.06 -2.03 22.51
C GLU A 86 3.95 -1.08 22.07
N ARG A 87 3.81 -0.92 20.75
CA ARG A 87 2.61 -0.35 20.18
C ARG A 87 1.54 -1.40 20.47
N SER A 88 0.57 -1.03 21.29
CA SER A 88 -0.67 -1.80 21.38
C SER A 88 -1.14 -2.07 19.95
N THR A 89 -1.32 -3.35 19.63
CA THR A 89 -1.87 -3.79 18.34
C THR A 89 -3.36 -3.54 18.25
N GLU A 90 -3.99 -3.08 19.33
CA GLU A 90 -5.41 -2.78 19.37
C GLU A 90 -5.71 -1.39 18.81
N LEU A 91 -6.71 -1.35 17.94
CA LEU A 91 -7.26 -0.08 17.45
C LEU A 91 -7.86 0.72 18.63
N PRO A 92 -7.79 2.07 18.60
CA PRO A 92 -8.43 2.89 19.63
C PRO A 92 -9.95 2.66 19.66
N PRO A 93 -10.62 2.81 20.81
CA PRO A 93 -12.07 2.62 20.87
C PRO A 93 -12.82 3.69 20.05
N LEU A 94 -13.97 3.31 19.48
CA LEU A 94 -14.87 4.24 18.81
C LEU A 94 -15.86 4.86 19.81
N PRO A 95 -16.21 6.16 19.65
CA PRO A 95 -17.25 6.79 20.45
C PRO A 95 -18.62 6.17 20.13
N ASP A 96 -19.51 6.04 21.11
CA ASP A 96 -20.91 5.62 20.90
C ASP A 96 -21.08 4.31 20.10
N ALA A 97 -20.13 3.36 20.23
CA ALA A 97 -20.08 2.11 19.45
C ALA A 97 -20.58 0.85 20.19
N GLU A 98 -20.95 0.97 21.46
CA GLU A 98 -21.32 -0.16 22.34
C GLU A 98 -22.56 -0.94 21.86
N GLY A 99 -23.44 -0.30 21.06
CA GLY A 99 -24.62 -0.93 20.46
C GLY A 99 -24.41 -1.53 19.06
N GLY A 100 -23.15 -1.62 18.61
CA GLY A 100 -22.78 -1.99 17.24
C GLY A 100 -22.61 -0.77 16.34
N VAL A 101 -21.96 -0.99 15.18
CA VAL A 101 -21.65 0.07 14.23
C VAL A 101 -22.17 -0.25 12.84
N VAL A 102 -22.65 0.79 12.16
CA VAL A 102 -22.92 0.77 10.72
C VAL A 102 -21.84 1.58 10.02
N MET A 103 -21.08 0.91 9.16
CA MET A 103 -19.91 1.45 8.46
C MET A 103 -19.96 1.08 6.97
N ARG A 104 -19.13 1.71 6.14
CA ARG A 104 -19.02 1.38 4.71
C ARG A 104 -17.61 1.44 4.17
N PHE A 105 -17.32 0.53 3.25
CA PHE A 105 -16.25 0.64 2.27
C PHE A 105 -16.83 1.15 0.97
N ALA A 106 -16.32 2.30 0.49
CA ALA A 106 -16.94 3.02 -0.62
C ALA A 106 -15.93 3.42 -1.72
N PRO A 107 -15.38 2.46 -2.48
CA PRO A 107 -14.51 2.75 -3.61
C PRO A 107 -15.31 3.11 -4.87
N ASN A 108 -14.66 3.84 -5.79
CA ASN A 108 -15.13 3.94 -7.16
C ASN A 108 -14.73 2.67 -7.93
N PRO A 109 -15.54 2.16 -8.86
CA PRO A 109 -15.18 0.99 -9.68
C PRO A 109 -14.28 1.40 -10.86
N SER A 110 -13.09 1.89 -10.58
CA SER A 110 -12.13 2.34 -11.63
C SER A 110 -11.03 1.33 -11.95
N GLY A 111 -11.04 0.20 -11.26
CA GLY A 111 -10.07 -0.88 -11.34
C GLY A 111 -10.10 -1.71 -10.04
N PRO A 112 -9.17 -2.68 -9.87
CA PRO A 112 -9.08 -3.49 -8.67
C PRO A 112 -8.59 -2.69 -7.47
N LEU A 113 -8.69 -3.29 -6.29
CA LEU A 113 -8.18 -2.71 -5.06
C LEU A 113 -6.63 -2.76 -5.03
N HIS A 114 -6.07 -1.86 -4.23
CA HIS A 114 -4.64 -1.74 -3.98
C HIS A 114 -4.39 -1.51 -2.49
N LEU A 115 -3.13 -1.49 -2.03
CA LEU A 115 -2.79 -1.33 -0.61
C LEU A 115 -3.42 -0.11 0.07
N GLY A 116 -3.58 1.02 -0.65
CA GLY A 116 -4.35 2.17 -0.15
C GLY A 116 -5.81 1.84 0.20
N HIS A 117 -6.50 1.07 -0.66
CA HIS A 117 -7.86 0.60 -0.40
C HIS A 117 -7.90 -0.42 0.74
N ALA A 118 -6.91 -1.32 0.81
CA ALA A 118 -6.78 -2.29 1.89
C ALA A 118 -6.75 -1.60 3.26
N ARG A 119 -6.09 -0.44 3.37
CA ARG A 119 -6.12 0.34 4.61
C ARG A 119 -7.53 0.75 5.03
N ALA A 120 -8.31 1.31 4.11
CA ALA A 120 -9.68 1.70 4.41
C ALA A 120 -10.54 0.47 4.73
N SER A 121 -10.46 -0.57 3.90
CA SER A 121 -11.35 -1.72 4.00
C SER A 121 -11.07 -2.57 5.26
N ILE A 122 -9.81 -2.85 5.57
CA ILE A 122 -9.40 -3.68 6.73
C ILE A 122 -9.65 -2.94 8.05
N LEU A 123 -9.37 -1.63 8.12
CA LEU A 123 -9.58 -0.89 9.38
C LEU A 123 -11.06 -0.77 9.75
N ASN A 124 -11.93 -0.53 8.76
CA ASN A 124 -13.38 -0.53 9.01
C ASN A 124 -13.87 -1.94 9.38
N ASP A 125 -13.39 -2.97 8.68
CA ASP A 125 -13.71 -4.37 8.97
C ASP A 125 -13.28 -4.79 10.40
N ALA A 126 -12.11 -4.35 10.85
CA ALA A 126 -11.62 -4.64 12.21
C ALA A 126 -12.52 -4.02 13.29
N TYR A 127 -13.10 -2.84 13.05
CA TYR A 127 -14.09 -2.25 13.96
C TYR A 127 -15.43 -2.97 13.92
N ILE A 128 -15.85 -3.46 12.75
CA ILE A 128 -17.04 -4.29 12.61
C ILE A 128 -16.87 -5.60 13.39
N HIS A 129 -15.71 -6.25 13.32
CA HIS A 129 -15.42 -7.43 14.12
C HIS A 129 -15.40 -7.14 15.62
N ARG A 130 -14.92 -5.95 16.03
CA ARG A 130 -14.85 -5.56 17.44
C ARG A 130 -16.21 -5.24 18.05
N TYR A 131 -17.07 -4.54 17.32
CA TYR A 131 -18.32 -3.98 17.85
C TYR A 131 -19.58 -4.68 17.32
N GLY A 132 -19.46 -5.49 16.27
CA GLY A 132 -20.59 -6.00 15.51
C GLY A 132 -21.30 -4.92 14.69
N GLY A 133 -22.34 -5.30 13.97
CA GLY A 133 -23.18 -4.39 13.19
C GLY A 133 -23.16 -4.69 11.69
N LYS A 134 -23.17 -3.64 10.86
CA LYS A 134 -23.28 -3.77 9.40
C LYS A 134 -22.11 -3.13 8.68
N TYR A 135 -21.51 -3.90 7.78
CA TYR A 135 -20.46 -3.39 6.89
C TYR A 135 -20.95 -3.34 5.45
N ILE A 136 -21.17 -2.15 4.93
CA ILE A 136 -21.75 -1.94 3.60
C ILE A 136 -20.64 -1.75 2.57
N TYR A 137 -20.69 -2.51 1.47
CA TYR A 137 -19.91 -2.21 0.27
C TYR A 137 -20.75 -1.29 -0.63
N ARG A 138 -20.41 0.00 -0.66
CA ARG A 138 -21.10 0.97 -1.51
C ARG A 138 -20.23 1.33 -2.72
N ILE A 139 -20.68 0.98 -3.91
CA ILE A 139 -19.96 1.22 -5.14
C ILE A 139 -20.30 2.62 -5.62
N GLU A 140 -19.32 3.53 -5.59
CA GLU A 140 -19.50 4.94 -5.96
C GLU A 140 -19.30 5.11 -7.48
N ASP A 141 -20.28 4.69 -8.28
CA ASP A 141 -20.23 4.64 -9.74
C ASP A 141 -20.91 5.82 -10.44
N THR A 142 -21.05 6.97 -9.79
CA THR A 142 -21.77 8.13 -10.35
C THR A 142 -20.95 8.97 -11.35
N ASP A 143 -19.74 8.53 -11.68
CA ASP A 143 -18.91 9.13 -12.75
C ASP A 143 -18.72 8.14 -13.90
N PRO A 144 -19.58 8.15 -14.94
CA PRO A 144 -19.52 7.17 -16.03
C PRO A 144 -18.18 7.17 -16.77
N LYS A 145 -17.42 8.27 -16.73
CA LYS A 145 -16.08 8.37 -17.35
C LYS A 145 -15.00 7.58 -16.61
N ARG A 146 -15.28 7.15 -15.37
CA ARG A 146 -14.32 6.47 -14.48
C ARG A 146 -14.72 5.04 -14.15
N VAL A 147 -15.83 4.56 -14.70
CA VAL A 147 -16.29 3.19 -14.46
C VAL A 147 -15.56 2.24 -15.40
N ASP A 148 -14.85 1.30 -14.81
CA ASP A 148 -14.36 0.08 -15.44
C ASP A 148 -15.37 -1.04 -15.12
N PRO A 149 -16.10 -1.59 -16.12
CA PRO A 149 -17.06 -2.65 -15.90
C PRO A 149 -16.46 -3.90 -15.23
N ASP A 150 -15.19 -4.22 -15.48
CA ASP A 150 -14.55 -5.38 -14.86
C ASP A 150 -14.29 -5.13 -13.37
N ALA A 151 -14.17 -3.86 -12.95
CA ALA A 151 -13.92 -3.49 -11.56
C ALA A 151 -15.06 -3.89 -10.60
N TYR A 152 -16.30 -4.01 -11.09
CA TYR A 152 -17.42 -4.48 -10.26
C TYR A 152 -17.16 -5.89 -9.71
N GLN A 153 -16.63 -6.78 -10.55
CA GLN A 153 -16.27 -8.14 -10.14
C GLN A 153 -14.91 -8.16 -9.45
N MET A 154 -13.93 -7.40 -9.97
CA MET A 154 -12.58 -7.43 -9.42
C MET A 154 -12.52 -6.99 -7.96
N VAL A 155 -13.24 -5.93 -7.59
CA VAL A 155 -13.23 -5.42 -6.21
C VAL A 155 -13.90 -6.42 -5.26
N ARG A 156 -14.94 -7.11 -5.70
CA ARG A 156 -15.58 -8.15 -4.89
C ARG A 156 -14.62 -9.31 -4.61
N GLU A 157 -13.94 -9.82 -5.63
CA GLU A 157 -12.92 -10.86 -5.47
C GLU A 157 -11.78 -10.41 -4.56
N ASP A 158 -11.38 -9.14 -4.64
CA ASP A 158 -10.33 -8.59 -3.79
C ASP A 158 -10.75 -8.47 -2.31
N LEU A 159 -12.03 -8.15 -2.05
CA LEU A 159 -12.60 -8.16 -0.69
C LEU A 159 -12.72 -9.59 -0.14
N GLU A 160 -13.18 -10.54 -0.96
CA GLU A 160 -13.25 -11.96 -0.62
C GLU A 160 -11.84 -12.53 -0.33
N TRP A 161 -10.85 -12.17 -1.14
CA TRP A 161 -9.45 -12.55 -0.92
C TRP A 161 -8.90 -11.99 0.40
N LEU A 162 -9.24 -10.75 0.74
CA LEU A 162 -8.94 -10.20 2.06
C LEU A 162 -9.73 -10.90 3.19
N GLY A 163 -10.74 -11.72 2.91
CA GLY A 163 -11.62 -12.30 3.92
C GLY A 163 -12.45 -11.24 4.62
N ILE A 164 -12.89 -10.19 3.91
CA ILE A 164 -13.79 -9.15 4.43
C ILE A 164 -15.22 -9.60 4.20
N GLU A 165 -16.02 -9.64 5.26
CA GLU A 165 -17.44 -9.98 5.19
C GLU A 165 -18.28 -8.71 5.03
N ILE A 166 -19.01 -8.63 3.92
CA ILE A 166 -19.89 -7.50 3.60
C ILE A 166 -21.34 -7.90 3.91
N SER A 167 -22.05 -7.03 4.62
CA SER A 167 -23.46 -7.21 4.95
C SER A 167 -24.39 -6.88 3.78
N ASP A 168 -24.13 -5.78 3.09
CA ASP A 168 -24.97 -5.25 2.02
C ASP A 168 -24.10 -4.69 0.89
N ILE A 169 -24.51 -4.89 -0.37
CA ILE A 169 -23.87 -4.29 -1.55
C ILE A 169 -24.84 -3.25 -2.14
N ILE A 170 -24.36 -2.03 -2.31
CA ILE A 170 -25.16 -0.90 -2.80
C ILE A 170 -24.46 -0.29 -4.01
N TYR A 171 -25.16 -0.18 -5.13
CA TYR A 171 -24.71 0.57 -6.31
C TYR A 171 -25.31 1.98 -6.26
N GLN A 172 -24.49 3.03 -6.38
CA GLN A 172 -25.04 4.39 -6.42
C GLN A 172 -25.82 4.65 -7.72
N SER A 173 -25.44 4.01 -8.83
CA SER A 173 -26.18 4.07 -10.09
C SER A 173 -27.63 3.56 -9.96
N ASP A 174 -27.90 2.59 -9.09
CA ASP A 174 -29.26 2.09 -8.82
C ASP A 174 -30.10 3.07 -7.96
N ARG A 175 -29.50 4.18 -7.50
CA ARG A 175 -30.08 5.12 -6.53
C ARG A 175 -30.27 6.53 -7.10
N LEU A 176 -30.13 6.69 -8.41
CA LEU A 176 -30.24 7.99 -9.08
C LEU A 176 -31.54 8.74 -8.76
N ASP A 177 -32.68 8.06 -8.76
CA ASP A 177 -33.98 8.65 -8.44
C ASP A 177 -34.02 9.26 -7.03
N ILE A 178 -33.39 8.60 -6.05
CA ILE A 178 -33.28 9.12 -4.68
C ILE A 178 -32.49 10.43 -4.69
N TYR A 179 -31.36 10.48 -5.39
CA TYR A 179 -30.58 11.72 -5.47
C TYR A 179 -31.32 12.83 -6.20
N TYR A 180 -32.14 12.50 -7.20
CA TYR A 180 -32.96 13.49 -7.91
C TYR A 180 -34.03 14.08 -7.00
N GLU A 181 -34.72 13.24 -6.23
CA GLU A 181 -35.70 13.68 -5.23
C GLU A 181 -35.06 14.60 -4.19
N TYR A 182 -33.91 14.20 -3.62
CA TYR A 182 -33.23 15.04 -2.63
C TYR A 182 -32.67 16.34 -3.21
N ALA A 183 -32.27 16.36 -4.49
CA ALA A 183 -31.84 17.59 -5.15
C ALA A 183 -33.02 18.55 -5.32
N ARG A 184 -34.18 18.05 -5.73
CA ARG A 184 -35.44 18.81 -5.79
C ARG A 184 -35.82 19.36 -4.41
N LEU A 185 -35.85 18.51 -3.38
CA LEU A 185 -36.18 18.93 -2.02
C LEU A 185 -35.21 19.99 -1.49
N LEU A 186 -33.91 19.85 -1.76
CA LEU A 186 -32.93 20.86 -1.35
C LEU A 186 -33.13 22.20 -2.07
N ILE A 187 -33.57 22.19 -3.34
CA ILE A 187 -33.95 23.41 -4.06
C ILE A 187 -35.20 24.06 -3.45
N GLU A 188 -36.22 23.25 -3.12
CA GLU A 188 -37.46 23.71 -2.47
C GLU A 188 -37.20 24.35 -1.11
N LEU A 189 -36.29 23.77 -0.31
CA LEU A 189 -35.81 24.34 0.96
C LEU A 189 -34.96 25.60 0.77
N GLY A 190 -34.66 25.99 -0.48
CA GLY A 190 -33.82 27.12 -0.81
C GLY A 190 -32.32 26.87 -0.57
N GLY A 191 -31.92 25.65 -0.25
CA GLY A 191 -30.54 25.24 0.04
C GLY A 191 -29.70 24.92 -1.19
N ALA A 192 -30.29 24.88 -2.38
CA ALA A 192 -29.58 24.72 -3.65
C ALA A 192 -30.18 25.60 -4.75
N TYR A 193 -29.47 25.72 -5.88
CA TYR A 193 -29.91 26.43 -7.08
C TYR A 193 -29.25 25.87 -8.34
N VAL A 194 -29.86 26.08 -9.51
CA VAL A 194 -29.31 25.65 -10.81
C VAL A 194 -28.50 26.79 -11.42
N CYS A 195 -27.20 26.59 -11.50
CA CYS A 195 -26.26 27.55 -12.06
C CYS A 195 -26.04 27.26 -13.55
N THR A 196 -26.28 28.26 -14.39
CA THR A 196 -26.03 28.25 -15.84
C THR A 196 -24.92 29.21 -16.25
N CYS A 197 -24.09 29.65 -15.30
CA CYS A 197 -22.93 30.48 -15.60
C CYS A 197 -21.83 29.64 -16.24
N GLU A 198 -21.12 30.23 -17.20
CA GLU A 198 -19.87 29.67 -17.71
C GLU A 198 -18.90 29.34 -16.55
N ALA A 199 -18.21 28.20 -16.66
CA ALA A 199 -17.40 27.65 -15.57
C ALA A 199 -16.32 28.63 -15.07
N GLU A 200 -15.61 29.28 -15.99
CA GLU A 200 -14.59 30.29 -15.65
C GLU A 200 -15.22 31.52 -15.00
N ARG A 201 -16.38 31.99 -15.50
CA ARG A 201 -17.08 33.13 -14.90
C ARG A 201 -17.54 32.83 -13.47
N PHE A 202 -18.07 31.64 -13.24
CA PHE A 202 -18.43 31.22 -11.88
C PHE A 202 -17.19 31.14 -10.98
N ARG A 203 -16.08 30.63 -11.49
CA ARG A 203 -14.81 30.54 -10.75
C ARG A 203 -14.27 31.91 -10.35
N GLU A 204 -14.32 32.90 -11.24
CA GLU A 204 -13.96 34.29 -10.94
C GLU A 204 -14.80 34.85 -9.79
N LEU A 205 -16.13 34.77 -9.91
CA LEU A 205 -17.05 35.23 -8.87
C LEU A 205 -16.80 34.52 -7.53
N LYS A 206 -16.54 33.21 -7.58
CA LYS A 206 -16.21 32.40 -6.40
C LYS A 206 -14.91 32.88 -5.74
N ILE A 207 -13.87 33.21 -6.51
CA ILE A 207 -12.60 33.74 -5.98
C ILE A 207 -12.83 35.12 -5.34
N GLU A 208 -13.61 35.96 -6.00
CA GLU A 208 -14.00 37.31 -5.54
C GLU A 208 -14.99 37.30 -4.36
N LYS A 209 -15.43 36.13 -3.89
CA LYS A 209 -16.45 35.98 -2.84
C LYS A 209 -17.77 36.69 -3.19
N LYS A 210 -18.19 36.59 -4.46
CA LYS A 210 -19.45 37.14 -4.96
C LYS A 210 -20.39 36.02 -5.39
N ALA A 211 -21.67 36.17 -5.06
CA ALA A 211 -22.71 35.29 -5.55
C ALA A 211 -22.90 35.46 -7.06
N CYS A 212 -23.12 34.36 -7.78
CA CYS A 212 -23.52 34.46 -9.18
C CYS A 212 -25.00 34.86 -9.30
N PRO A 213 -25.43 35.44 -10.44
CA PRO A 213 -26.83 35.88 -10.64
C PRO A 213 -27.86 34.74 -10.48
N CYS A 214 -27.46 33.48 -10.71
CA CYS A 214 -28.37 32.34 -10.56
C CYS A 214 -28.73 32.05 -9.09
N ARG A 215 -27.92 32.52 -8.13
CA ARG A 215 -28.10 32.21 -6.70
C ARG A 215 -29.35 32.87 -6.09
N THR A 216 -29.83 33.95 -6.69
CA THR A 216 -30.98 34.75 -6.23
C THR A 216 -32.31 34.33 -6.86
N LEU A 217 -32.32 33.34 -7.77
CA LEU A 217 -33.53 32.80 -8.35
C LEU A 217 -34.43 32.19 -7.27
N THR A 218 -35.75 32.27 -7.49
CA THR A 218 -36.72 31.65 -6.59
C THR A 218 -36.65 30.12 -6.66
N PRO A 219 -37.16 29.38 -5.66
CA PRO A 219 -37.27 27.92 -5.76
C PRO A 219 -37.97 27.46 -7.03
N GLU A 220 -39.08 28.11 -7.43
CA GLU A 220 -39.86 27.75 -8.61
C GLU A 220 -39.06 27.91 -9.91
N GLU A 221 -38.33 29.02 -10.05
CA GLU A 221 -37.44 29.24 -11.21
C GLU A 221 -36.30 28.21 -11.26
N ASN A 222 -35.78 27.80 -10.10
CA ASN A 222 -34.74 26.78 -10.02
C ASN A 222 -35.27 25.39 -10.35
N LEU A 223 -36.50 25.05 -9.93
CA LEU A 223 -37.13 23.78 -10.26
C LEU A 223 -37.38 23.66 -11.75
N LEU A 224 -37.82 24.74 -12.41
CA LEU A 224 -37.95 24.75 -13.87
C LEU A 224 -36.61 24.47 -14.57
N ARG A 225 -35.53 25.12 -14.11
CA ARG A 225 -34.18 24.85 -14.65
C ARG A 225 -33.68 23.46 -14.32
N TYR A 226 -34.10 22.90 -13.19
CA TYR A 226 -33.74 21.56 -12.79
C TYR A 226 -34.39 20.52 -13.71
N ASP A 227 -35.68 20.69 -14.04
CA ASP A 227 -36.39 19.86 -15.01
C ASP A 227 -35.71 19.90 -16.40
N GLN A 228 -35.28 21.08 -16.82
CA GLN A 228 -34.52 21.31 -18.06
C GLN A 228 -33.15 20.60 -18.11
N MET A 229 -32.61 20.15 -16.96
CA MET A 229 -31.39 19.33 -16.97
C MET A 229 -31.65 17.91 -17.51
N PHE A 230 -32.91 17.45 -17.50
CA PHE A 230 -33.29 16.08 -17.90
C PHE A 230 -33.93 16.02 -19.28
N ASP A 231 -34.56 17.10 -19.76
CA ASP A 231 -35.30 17.11 -21.03
C ASP A 231 -34.43 17.37 -22.29
N GLY A 232 -33.12 17.55 -22.10
CA GLY A 232 -32.16 17.84 -23.17
C GLY A 232 -31.98 19.32 -23.50
N THR A 233 -32.63 20.23 -22.77
CA THR A 233 -32.43 21.69 -22.91
C THR A 233 -30.99 22.09 -22.61
N PHE A 234 -30.39 21.51 -21.58
CA PHE A 234 -28.99 21.71 -21.23
C PHE A 234 -28.13 20.51 -21.64
N ILE A 235 -26.90 20.79 -22.08
CA ILE A 235 -25.87 19.77 -22.32
C ILE A 235 -24.75 19.83 -21.28
N GLU A 236 -23.82 18.87 -21.33
CA GLU A 236 -22.66 18.81 -20.44
C GLU A 236 -21.94 20.16 -20.37
N GLY A 237 -21.70 20.62 -19.13
CA GLY A 237 -21.05 21.90 -18.83
C GLY A 237 -21.97 23.13 -18.76
N GLN A 238 -23.22 23.06 -19.26
CA GLN A 238 -24.11 24.23 -19.32
C GLN A 238 -24.95 24.46 -18.06
N ALA A 239 -25.21 23.42 -17.28
CA ALA A 239 -25.97 23.53 -16.04
C ALA A 239 -25.41 22.61 -14.94
N THR A 240 -25.43 23.11 -13.70
CA THR A 240 -25.06 22.36 -12.50
C THR A 240 -25.92 22.81 -11.33
N VAL A 241 -26.40 21.85 -10.53
CA VAL A 241 -26.99 22.16 -9.23
C VAL A 241 -25.86 22.52 -8.28
N ARG A 242 -25.93 23.67 -7.61
CA ARG A 242 -24.98 24.11 -6.59
C ARG A 242 -25.67 24.20 -5.24
N ILE A 243 -24.99 23.74 -4.21
CA ILE A 243 -25.46 23.87 -2.83
C ILE A 243 -25.15 25.27 -2.36
N LYS A 244 -26.13 26.01 -1.83
CA LYS A 244 -25.88 27.32 -1.25
C LYS A 244 -25.07 27.12 0.03
N THR A 245 -23.89 27.69 0.09
CA THR A 245 -23.06 27.72 1.29
C THR A 245 -22.74 29.17 1.64
N GLU A 246 -21.78 29.36 2.53
CA GLU A 246 -21.13 30.64 2.76
C GLU A 246 -20.28 31.03 1.53
N ILE A 247 -20.66 32.13 0.86
CA ILE A 247 -19.96 32.65 -0.33
C ILE A 247 -18.60 33.27 0.03
N ASP A 248 -18.47 33.80 1.25
CA ASP A 248 -17.28 34.45 1.77
C ASP A 248 -16.36 33.51 2.57
N HIS A 249 -16.73 32.23 2.67
CA HIS A 249 -15.98 31.19 3.39
C HIS A 249 -14.48 31.21 3.02
N PRO A 250 -13.55 31.11 3.97
CA PRO A 250 -12.11 31.22 3.69
C PRO A 250 -11.61 30.17 2.69
N ASP A 251 -12.08 28.92 2.80
CA ASP A 251 -11.82 27.86 1.84
C ASP A 251 -12.70 28.00 0.59
N PRO A 252 -12.12 28.25 -0.60
CA PRO A 252 -12.88 28.37 -1.85
C PRO A 252 -13.53 27.06 -2.27
N ALA A 253 -13.05 25.89 -1.83
CA ALA A 253 -13.65 24.61 -2.18
C ALA A 253 -15.05 24.40 -1.55
N ILE A 254 -15.35 25.13 -0.47
CA ILE A 254 -16.66 25.09 0.22
C ILE A 254 -17.68 26.01 -0.44
N ARG A 255 -17.25 27.14 -1.03
CA ARG A 255 -18.15 28.12 -1.65
C ARG A 255 -18.96 27.50 -2.79
N ASP A 256 -20.28 27.44 -2.62
CA ASP A 256 -21.28 27.03 -3.61
C ASP A 256 -20.83 25.88 -4.52
N TYR A 257 -20.40 24.78 -3.90
CA TYR A 257 -19.91 23.61 -4.63
C TYR A 257 -21.06 22.86 -5.34
N SER A 258 -20.71 22.15 -6.40
CA SER A 258 -21.69 21.43 -7.22
C SER A 258 -22.20 20.17 -6.52
N ALA A 259 -23.51 19.94 -6.58
CA ALA A 259 -24.22 18.75 -6.13
C ALA A 259 -24.52 17.78 -7.28
N MET A 260 -24.94 18.30 -8.44
CA MET A 260 -25.31 17.53 -9.63
C MET A 260 -24.67 18.14 -10.88
N ARG A 261 -24.40 17.31 -11.89
CA ARG A 261 -23.92 17.73 -13.21
C ARG A 261 -24.56 16.92 -14.33
N ILE A 262 -24.54 17.48 -15.54
CA ILE A 262 -24.89 16.76 -16.76
C ILE A 262 -23.61 16.10 -17.31
N VAL A 263 -23.72 14.82 -17.67
CA VAL A 263 -22.72 14.04 -18.39
C VAL A 263 -23.45 13.28 -19.49
N ASN A 264 -23.32 13.74 -20.73
CA ASN A 264 -23.94 13.11 -21.90
C ASN A 264 -22.89 12.62 -22.93
N SER A 265 -21.60 12.84 -22.66
CA SER A 265 -20.49 12.37 -23.51
C SER A 265 -20.10 10.91 -23.29
N THR A 266 -20.62 10.25 -22.26
CA THR A 266 -20.27 8.85 -21.93
C THR A 266 -21.48 8.15 -21.34
N ILE A 267 -21.79 6.97 -21.88
CA ILE A 267 -22.89 6.12 -21.40
C ILE A 267 -22.42 5.37 -20.15
N HIS A 268 -23.22 5.37 -19.09
CA HIS A 268 -22.93 4.56 -17.91
C HIS A 268 -23.18 3.07 -18.21
N PRO A 269 -22.29 2.15 -17.82
CA PRO A 269 -22.42 0.74 -18.21
C PRO A 269 -23.63 0.02 -17.60
N ARG A 270 -24.26 0.56 -16.55
CA ARG A 270 -25.42 -0.03 -15.88
C ARG A 270 -26.75 0.69 -16.08
N VAL A 271 -26.74 1.99 -16.40
CA VAL A 271 -27.95 2.83 -16.36
C VAL A 271 -27.98 3.79 -17.54
N ASP A 272 -29.18 4.08 -18.03
CA ASP A 272 -29.41 5.10 -19.05
C ASP A 272 -29.77 6.43 -18.38
N ALA A 273 -28.75 7.24 -18.09
CA ALA A 273 -28.91 8.53 -17.42
C ALA A 273 -27.90 9.56 -17.94
N THR A 274 -28.27 10.84 -17.88
CA THR A 274 -27.43 11.97 -18.31
C THR A 274 -27.15 12.97 -17.19
N VAL A 275 -27.86 12.90 -16.06
CA VAL A 275 -27.67 13.78 -14.90
C VAL A 275 -27.16 12.95 -13.73
N TYR A 276 -26.00 13.31 -13.19
CA TYR A 276 -25.34 12.53 -12.15
C TYR A 276 -25.02 13.37 -10.91
N PRO A 277 -25.18 12.81 -9.69
CA PRO A 277 -24.73 13.44 -8.47
C PRO A 277 -23.20 13.42 -8.38
N LEU A 278 -22.67 14.43 -7.69
CA LEU A 278 -21.28 14.49 -7.30
C LEU A 278 -21.09 13.92 -5.89
N MET A 279 -19.90 13.38 -5.65
CA MET A 279 -19.54 12.61 -4.44
C MET A 279 -20.05 13.21 -3.12
N ASN A 280 -19.86 14.50 -2.86
CA ASN A 280 -20.30 15.06 -1.56
C ASN A 280 -21.82 14.99 -1.38
N PHE A 281 -22.58 15.11 -2.46
CA PHE A 281 -24.03 15.05 -2.43
C PHE A 281 -24.54 13.62 -2.26
N SER A 282 -24.12 12.70 -3.14
CA SER A 282 -24.53 11.30 -3.06
C SER A 282 -24.08 10.65 -1.75
N VAL A 283 -22.85 10.91 -1.29
CA VAL A 283 -22.33 10.34 -0.03
C VAL A 283 -23.10 10.84 1.19
N ALA A 284 -23.46 12.12 1.27
CA ALA A 284 -24.20 12.62 2.43
C ALA A 284 -25.60 11.98 2.52
N ILE A 285 -26.29 11.87 1.38
CA ILE A 285 -27.62 11.24 1.29
C ILE A 285 -27.51 9.75 1.64
N ASP A 286 -26.56 9.03 1.05
CA ASP A 286 -26.40 7.60 1.31
C ASP A 286 -25.93 7.32 2.74
N ASP A 287 -25.01 8.10 3.28
CA ASP A 287 -24.56 7.92 4.66
C ASP A 287 -25.74 8.13 5.64
N HIS A 288 -26.65 9.08 5.37
CA HIS A 288 -27.85 9.26 6.17
C HIS A 288 -28.85 8.10 6.00
N LEU A 289 -29.25 7.79 4.76
CA LEU A 289 -30.31 6.82 4.47
C LEU A 289 -29.93 5.38 4.81
N LEU A 290 -28.64 5.04 4.69
CA LEU A 290 -28.12 3.73 5.08
C LEU A 290 -27.80 3.66 6.58
N GLY A 291 -28.03 4.74 7.33
CA GLY A 291 -27.87 4.78 8.78
C GLY A 291 -26.41 4.69 9.24
N MET A 292 -25.47 5.28 8.50
CA MET A 292 -24.06 5.27 8.90
C MET A 292 -23.90 5.87 10.29
N THR A 293 -23.19 5.14 11.14
CA THR A 293 -22.82 5.59 12.49
C THR A 293 -21.41 6.16 12.51
N HIS A 294 -20.51 5.55 11.74
CA HIS A 294 -19.09 5.83 11.74
C HIS A 294 -18.54 5.85 10.32
N VAL A 295 -17.75 6.88 10.02
CA VAL A 295 -17.05 7.05 8.75
C VAL A 295 -15.56 7.17 9.03
N ILE A 296 -14.81 6.12 8.71
CA ILE A 296 -13.35 6.09 8.89
C ILE A 296 -12.69 6.09 7.51
N ARG A 297 -11.91 7.15 7.23
CA ARG A 297 -11.26 7.36 5.93
C ARG A 297 -9.99 8.22 6.04
N GLY A 298 -9.28 8.43 4.94
CA GLY A 298 -8.08 9.27 4.91
C GLY A 298 -8.36 10.75 5.18
N LYS A 299 -7.39 11.46 5.78
CA LYS A 299 -7.49 12.89 6.13
C LYS A 299 -7.63 13.84 4.94
N ASP A 300 -7.33 13.37 3.74
CA ASP A 300 -7.66 14.07 2.50
C ASP A 300 -9.16 14.34 2.33
N HIS A 301 -10.02 13.60 3.04
CA HIS A 301 -11.45 13.84 3.03
C HIS A 301 -11.98 14.78 4.12
N ILE A 302 -11.13 15.42 4.93
CA ILE A 302 -11.60 16.40 5.93
C ILE A 302 -12.40 17.54 5.28
N ALA A 303 -11.94 18.05 4.14
CA ALA A 303 -12.67 19.07 3.38
C ALA A 303 -14.03 18.54 2.85
N ASN A 304 -14.11 17.25 2.52
CA ASN A 304 -15.36 16.61 2.10
C ASN A 304 -16.34 16.53 3.26
N THR A 305 -15.88 16.15 4.45
CA THR A 305 -16.71 16.15 5.68
C THR A 305 -17.32 17.53 5.94
N ARG A 306 -16.53 18.61 5.78
CA ARG A 306 -17.03 20.00 5.92
C ARG A 306 -18.08 20.35 4.87
N ARG A 307 -17.89 19.92 3.62
CA ARG A 307 -18.87 20.12 2.55
C ARG A 307 -20.16 19.37 2.84
N GLN A 308 -20.06 18.08 3.14
CA GLN A 308 -21.18 17.19 3.45
C GLN A 308 -22.01 17.72 4.63
N ARG A 309 -21.39 18.36 5.62
CA ARG A 309 -22.08 18.95 6.77
C ARG A 309 -23.21 19.92 6.38
N TYR A 310 -23.03 20.74 5.33
CA TYR A 310 -24.09 21.62 4.83
C TYR A 310 -25.35 20.86 4.44
N ILE A 311 -25.21 19.69 3.80
CA ILE A 311 -26.34 18.87 3.38
C ILE A 311 -27.07 18.32 4.60
N PHE A 312 -26.32 17.80 5.59
CA PHE A 312 -26.89 17.34 6.85
C PHE A 312 -27.65 18.48 7.57
N ASP A 313 -27.08 19.68 7.61
CA ASP A 313 -27.69 20.84 8.26
C ASP A 313 -28.99 21.28 7.56
N TYR A 314 -29.01 21.31 6.21
CA TYR A 314 -30.22 21.66 5.45
C TYR A 314 -31.40 20.72 5.73
N PHE A 315 -31.12 19.43 5.88
CA PHE A 315 -32.15 18.42 6.15
C PHE A 315 -32.38 18.16 7.65
N GLY A 316 -31.67 18.86 8.54
CA GLY A 316 -31.78 18.64 9.99
C GLY A 316 -31.32 17.26 10.45
N TRP A 317 -30.41 16.63 9.71
CA TRP A 317 -29.92 15.28 9.98
C TRP A 317 -28.75 15.27 10.97
N LYS A 318 -28.71 14.24 11.82
CA LYS A 318 -27.53 13.96 12.65
C LYS A 318 -26.44 13.32 11.76
N PRO A 319 -25.21 13.86 11.70
CA PRO A 319 -24.12 13.23 10.97
C PRO A 319 -23.58 11.99 11.70
N PRO A 320 -22.93 11.06 10.98
CA PRO A 320 -22.10 10.03 11.60
C PRO A 320 -20.88 10.64 12.31
N HIS A 321 -20.22 9.83 13.15
CA HIS A 321 -18.89 10.15 13.67
C HIS A 321 -17.86 9.99 12.55
N TYR A 322 -17.12 11.07 12.25
CA TYR A 322 -16.06 11.06 11.24
C TYR A 322 -14.69 10.94 11.90
N LEU A 323 -13.93 9.91 11.55
CA LEU A 323 -12.54 9.73 11.96
C LEU A 323 -11.64 9.74 10.73
N HIS A 324 -10.53 10.47 10.82
CA HIS A 324 -9.64 10.70 9.69
C HIS A 324 -8.21 10.26 10.01
N TYR A 325 -7.73 9.20 9.35
CA TYR A 325 -6.36 8.74 9.51
C TYR A 325 -5.40 9.44 8.54
N GLY A 326 -4.12 9.50 8.91
CA GLY A 326 -3.06 10.10 8.08
C GLY A 326 -2.88 9.37 6.76
N ARG A 327 -2.37 10.05 5.74
CA ARG A 327 -2.09 9.45 4.43
C ARG A 327 -1.01 8.39 4.55
N MET A 328 -1.10 7.38 3.68
CA MET A 328 -0.09 6.34 3.55
C MET A 328 0.57 6.47 2.18
N SER A 329 1.86 6.80 2.17
CA SER A 329 2.68 6.70 0.96
C SER A 329 3.30 5.30 0.87
N ILE A 330 3.48 4.80 -0.34
CA ILE A 330 4.19 3.54 -0.57
C ILE A 330 5.35 3.84 -1.51
N GLU A 331 6.56 3.66 -1.01
CA GLU A 331 7.77 3.95 -1.78
C GLU A 331 7.85 3.06 -3.02
N GLY A 332 8.24 3.67 -4.15
CA GLY A 332 8.41 2.98 -5.43
C GLY A 332 7.12 2.63 -6.18
N LEU A 333 5.93 2.92 -5.64
CA LEU A 333 4.66 2.54 -6.26
C LEU A 333 3.75 3.73 -6.61
N VAL A 334 3.07 3.58 -7.75
CA VAL A 334 1.95 4.44 -8.15
C VAL A 334 0.65 3.80 -7.67
N LEU A 335 -0.08 4.50 -6.80
CA LEU A 335 -1.38 4.04 -6.28
C LEU A 335 -2.58 4.60 -7.05
N SER A 336 -2.37 5.56 -7.95
CA SER A 336 -3.45 6.09 -8.78
C SER A 336 -3.92 5.01 -9.76
N THR A 337 -5.16 4.54 -9.59
CA THR A 337 -5.78 3.55 -10.50
C THR A 337 -5.75 4.01 -11.95
N SER A 338 -6.04 5.30 -12.21
CA SER A 338 -5.98 5.86 -13.57
C SER A 338 -4.58 5.81 -14.17
N SER A 339 -3.53 6.05 -13.36
CA SER A 339 -2.15 5.98 -13.83
C SER A 339 -1.70 4.54 -14.07
N MET A 340 -2.15 3.59 -13.25
CA MET A 340 -1.92 2.16 -13.48
C MET A 340 -2.62 1.68 -14.76
N HIS A 341 -3.89 2.05 -14.97
CA HIS A 341 -4.64 1.75 -16.19
C HIS A 341 -3.96 2.33 -17.44
N GLU A 342 -3.48 3.57 -17.38
CA GLU A 342 -2.72 4.19 -18.46
C GLU A 342 -1.41 3.42 -18.76
N GLY A 343 -0.70 2.99 -17.71
CA GLY A 343 0.50 2.15 -17.84
C GLY A 343 0.21 0.80 -18.48
N ILE A 344 -0.90 0.15 -18.13
CA ILE A 344 -1.36 -1.11 -18.75
C ILE A 344 -1.71 -0.86 -20.23
N SER A 345 -2.48 0.19 -20.52
CA SER A 345 -2.90 0.55 -21.88
C SER A 345 -1.70 0.85 -22.80
N LYS A 346 -0.63 1.42 -22.26
CA LYS A 346 0.63 1.70 -22.97
C LYS A 346 1.58 0.49 -23.04
N GLY A 347 1.21 -0.66 -22.48
CA GLY A 347 2.06 -1.86 -22.41
C GLY A 347 3.25 -1.74 -21.44
N THR A 348 3.27 -0.71 -20.57
CA THR A 348 4.27 -0.59 -19.51
C THR A 348 4.10 -1.69 -18.46
N TYR A 349 2.85 -2.02 -18.14
CA TYR A 349 2.46 -3.14 -17.26
C TYR A 349 1.70 -4.19 -18.07
N SER A 350 1.91 -5.47 -17.72
CA SER A 350 1.28 -6.61 -18.38
C SER A 350 -0.21 -6.77 -18.07
N GLY A 351 -0.66 -6.21 -16.94
CA GLY A 351 -2.03 -6.27 -16.47
C GLY A 351 -2.16 -5.75 -15.05
N TRP A 352 -3.34 -5.90 -14.46
CA TRP A 352 -3.62 -5.48 -13.09
C TRP A 352 -2.88 -6.28 -12.01
N ASP A 353 -2.38 -7.46 -12.35
CA ASP A 353 -1.63 -8.36 -11.49
C ASP A 353 -0.11 -8.36 -11.78
N ASP A 354 0.36 -7.37 -12.55
CA ASP A 354 1.77 -7.16 -12.82
C ASP A 354 2.55 -6.96 -11.51
N ILE A 355 3.69 -7.64 -11.37
CA ILE A 355 4.49 -7.69 -10.13
C ILE A 355 4.96 -6.31 -9.63
N ARG A 356 5.02 -5.32 -10.52
CA ARG A 356 5.43 -3.95 -10.22
C ARG A 356 4.30 -3.07 -9.68
N LEU A 357 3.06 -3.59 -9.62
CA LEU A 357 1.90 -2.85 -9.12
C LEU A 357 1.63 -3.14 -7.64
N GLY A 358 0.96 -2.18 -6.99
CA GLY A 358 0.50 -2.28 -5.60
C GLY A 358 -0.93 -2.81 -5.43
N THR A 359 -1.47 -3.41 -6.49
CA THR A 359 -2.81 -4.01 -6.48
C THR A 359 -2.82 -5.25 -5.59
N LEU A 360 -3.99 -5.57 -5.02
CA LEU A 360 -4.14 -6.80 -4.23
C LEU A 360 -3.93 -8.04 -5.10
N ARG A 361 -4.29 -7.97 -6.38
CA ARG A 361 -4.02 -9.00 -7.38
C ARG A 361 -2.54 -9.28 -7.59
N ALA A 362 -1.72 -8.23 -7.74
CA ALA A 362 -0.27 -8.39 -7.85
C ALA A 362 0.33 -9.01 -6.59
N LEU A 363 -0.12 -8.58 -5.40
CA LEU A 363 0.31 -9.17 -4.13
C LEU A 363 -0.08 -10.65 -4.01
N ALA A 364 -1.33 -10.99 -4.36
CA ALA A 364 -1.81 -12.36 -4.35
C ALA A 364 -1.02 -13.24 -5.32
N ARG A 365 -0.80 -12.77 -6.56
CA ARG A 365 -0.04 -13.50 -7.58
C ARG A 365 1.42 -13.72 -7.19
N ARG A 366 2.01 -12.80 -6.41
CA ARG A 366 3.33 -12.94 -5.79
C ARG A 366 3.37 -13.95 -4.65
N GLY A 367 2.24 -14.43 -4.13
CA GLY A 367 2.18 -15.31 -2.96
C GLY A 367 2.22 -14.58 -1.63
N ILE A 368 1.87 -13.28 -1.60
CA ILE A 368 1.58 -12.59 -0.34
C ILE A 368 0.22 -13.08 0.16
N ARG A 369 0.15 -13.36 1.46
CA ARG A 369 -1.02 -13.88 2.16
C ARG A 369 -1.93 -12.73 2.63
N PRO A 370 -3.26 -12.83 2.48
CA PRO A 370 -4.18 -11.78 2.93
C PRO A 370 -4.08 -11.54 4.44
N GLU A 371 -3.79 -12.58 5.22
CA GLU A 371 -3.58 -12.51 6.66
C GLU A 371 -2.39 -11.60 7.02
N ALA A 372 -1.31 -11.64 6.22
CA ALA A 372 -0.16 -10.75 6.39
C ALA A 372 -0.52 -9.29 6.08
N VAL A 373 -1.30 -9.06 5.02
CA VAL A 373 -1.79 -7.71 4.66
C VAL A 373 -2.68 -7.16 5.78
N ARG A 374 -3.62 -7.96 6.29
CA ARG A 374 -4.48 -7.60 7.44
C ARG A 374 -3.67 -7.23 8.66
N ALA A 375 -2.71 -8.05 9.04
CA ALA A 375 -1.88 -7.80 10.20
C ALA A 375 -1.00 -6.56 10.03
N ALA A 376 -0.44 -6.31 8.83
CA ALA A 376 0.34 -5.11 8.53
C ALA A 376 -0.50 -3.82 8.62
N ILE A 377 -1.70 -3.84 8.05
CA ILE A 377 -2.61 -2.70 8.04
C ILE A 377 -3.22 -2.41 9.42
N THR A 378 -3.56 -3.44 10.18
CA THR A 378 -4.12 -3.29 11.53
C THR A 378 -3.07 -2.68 12.47
N GLU A 379 -1.82 -3.11 12.39
CA GLU A 379 -0.71 -2.54 13.18
C GLU A 379 -0.46 -1.06 12.87
N ILE A 380 -0.70 -0.63 11.62
CA ILE A 380 -0.64 0.78 11.23
C ILE A 380 -1.71 1.61 11.97
N GLY A 381 -2.92 1.06 12.09
CA GLY A 381 -4.05 1.70 12.77
C GLY A 381 -4.56 3.00 12.14
N ILE A 382 -5.33 3.76 12.94
CA ILE A 382 -6.02 4.99 12.50
C ILE A 382 -5.33 6.29 12.98
N GLY A 383 -4.02 6.25 13.24
CA GLY A 383 -3.28 7.46 13.62
C GLY A 383 -3.37 8.57 12.57
N GLU A 384 -3.46 9.83 13.00
CA GLU A 384 -3.67 11.00 12.12
C GLU A 384 -2.42 11.45 11.35
N THR A 385 -1.25 11.00 11.81
CA THR A 385 0.04 11.31 11.20
C THR A 385 0.23 10.57 9.89
N ASP A 386 0.81 11.25 8.89
CA ASP A 386 1.19 10.59 7.64
C ASP A 386 2.28 9.57 7.90
N ILE A 387 2.23 8.47 7.15
CA ILE A 387 3.15 7.34 7.29
C ILE A 387 3.65 6.89 5.92
N SER A 388 4.82 6.26 5.93
CA SER A 388 5.29 5.44 4.82
C SER A 388 5.02 3.97 5.13
N PHE A 389 4.45 3.25 4.17
CA PHE A 389 4.22 1.82 4.28
C PHE A 389 5.56 1.06 4.28
N SER A 390 5.74 0.16 5.24
CA SER A 390 6.94 -0.68 5.33
C SER A 390 6.71 -2.02 4.65
N TRP A 391 7.36 -2.21 3.50
CA TRP A 391 7.42 -3.51 2.82
C TRP A 391 8.05 -4.57 3.71
N ASP A 392 9.11 -4.23 4.45
CA ASP A 392 9.77 -5.15 5.37
C ASP A 392 8.82 -5.67 6.45
N ASN A 393 7.92 -4.83 6.97
CA ASN A 393 6.91 -5.29 7.94
C ASN A 393 5.92 -6.26 7.30
N LEU A 394 5.41 -5.95 6.10
CA LEU A 394 4.53 -6.87 5.37
C LEU A 394 5.23 -8.21 5.08
N PHE A 395 6.48 -8.17 4.62
CA PHE A 395 7.26 -9.36 4.29
C PHE A 395 7.62 -10.17 5.53
N ALA A 396 7.92 -9.54 6.66
CA ALA A 396 8.13 -10.25 7.92
C ALA A 396 6.88 -11.04 8.33
N LYS A 397 5.71 -10.38 8.33
CA LYS A 397 4.43 -11.04 8.65
C LYS A 397 4.08 -12.14 7.66
N ASN A 398 4.37 -11.93 6.38
CA ASN A 398 4.15 -12.93 5.35
C ASN A 398 5.07 -14.14 5.54
N ARG A 399 6.36 -13.90 5.82
CA ARG A 399 7.36 -14.94 6.11
C ARG A 399 6.93 -15.84 7.27
N ASP A 400 6.40 -15.27 8.36
CA ASP A 400 5.92 -16.02 9.52
C ASP A 400 4.80 -17.03 9.19
N ILE A 401 4.09 -16.79 8.08
CA ILE A 401 3.05 -17.67 7.54
C ILE A 401 3.69 -18.65 6.56
N ILE A 402 4.29 -18.15 5.48
CA ILE A 402 4.67 -18.98 4.33
C ILE A 402 5.90 -19.85 4.59
N ASP A 403 6.81 -19.49 5.50
CA ASP A 403 8.01 -20.28 5.78
C ASP A 403 7.64 -21.67 6.28
N LYS A 404 6.64 -21.74 7.17
CA LYS A 404 6.14 -23.00 7.73
C LYS A 404 5.51 -23.91 6.68
N GLU A 405 5.09 -23.39 5.54
CA GLU A 405 4.39 -24.16 4.50
C GLU A 405 5.29 -24.45 3.29
N SER A 406 6.42 -23.76 3.18
CA SER A 406 7.29 -23.77 2.01
C SER A 406 8.39 -24.82 2.14
N ASN A 407 8.49 -25.68 1.12
CA ASN A 407 9.67 -26.50 0.93
C ASN A 407 10.79 -25.65 0.29
N ARG A 408 12.03 -26.04 0.58
CA ARG A 408 13.25 -25.41 0.06
C ARG A 408 13.75 -26.13 -1.16
N TYR A 409 14.13 -25.39 -2.18
CA TYR A 409 14.73 -25.89 -3.42
C TYR A 409 15.88 -24.96 -3.83
N PHE A 410 16.71 -25.43 -4.75
CA PHE A 410 17.77 -24.67 -5.38
C PHE A 410 17.28 -24.06 -6.69
N PHE A 411 17.65 -22.79 -6.87
CA PHE A 411 17.61 -22.09 -8.13
C PHE A 411 19.00 -21.52 -8.39
N VAL A 412 19.55 -21.83 -9.55
CA VAL A 412 20.85 -21.38 -10.01
C VAL A 412 20.61 -20.28 -11.06
N PRO A 413 20.71 -18.98 -10.69
CA PRO A 413 20.64 -17.89 -11.63
C PRO A 413 21.89 -17.86 -12.51
N GLU A 414 21.74 -17.46 -13.77
CA GLU A 414 22.85 -17.25 -14.71
C GLU A 414 23.89 -18.39 -14.62
N PRO A 415 23.47 -19.64 -14.90
CA PRO A 415 24.24 -20.82 -14.59
C PRO A 415 25.53 -20.89 -15.42
N ILE A 416 26.59 -21.40 -14.80
CA ILE A 416 27.76 -21.92 -15.50
C ILE A 416 27.92 -23.40 -15.18
N SER A 417 28.28 -24.18 -16.20
CA SER A 417 28.58 -25.61 -16.01
C SER A 417 30.03 -25.79 -15.59
N LEU A 418 30.23 -26.58 -14.53
CA LEU A 418 31.54 -26.93 -14.00
C LEU A 418 31.72 -28.44 -14.00
N ARG A 419 32.82 -28.89 -14.60
CA ARG A 419 33.30 -30.26 -14.45
C ARG A 419 34.15 -30.36 -13.19
N VAL A 420 33.79 -31.26 -12.29
CA VAL A 420 34.51 -31.49 -11.02
C VAL A 420 35.39 -32.73 -11.15
N GLU A 421 36.70 -32.53 -11.17
CA GLU A 421 37.68 -33.60 -11.21
C GLU A 421 37.91 -34.22 -9.82
N GLY A 422 38.00 -35.55 -9.77
CA GLY A 422 38.26 -36.30 -8.53
C GLY A 422 37.08 -36.43 -7.56
N GLY A 423 35.90 -35.88 -7.88
CA GLY A 423 34.70 -35.98 -7.05
C GLY A 423 34.01 -37.35 -7.17
N PRO A 424 33.59 -37.98 -6.05
CA PRO A 424 32.87 -39.26 -6.10
C PRO A 424 31.43 -39.07 -6.59
N ASN A 425 30.92 -39.99 -7.41
CA ASN A 425 29.48 -40.04 -7.72
C ASN A 425 28.71 -40.31 -6.43
N GLN A 426 27.81 -39.41 -6.05
CA GLN A 426 27.03 -39.52 -4.83
C GLN A 426 25.70 -38.78 -4.92
N ILE A 427 24.78 -39.14 -4.04
CA ILE A 427 23.48 -38.48 -3.90
C ILE A 427 23.57 -37.52 -2.73
N ALA A 428 23.38 -36.23 -2.98
CA ALA A 428 23.16 -35.26 -1.91
C ALA A 428 21.71 -35.37 -1.43
N GLU A 429 21.53 -35.63 -0.14
CA GLU A 429 20.23 -35.60 0.52
C GLU A 429 20.02 -34.23 1.17
N ALA A 430 19.39 -33.33 0.42
CA ALA A 430 19.16 -31.96 0.87
C ALA A 430 17.78 -31.87 1.56
N PRO A 431 17.69 -31.44 2.83
CA PRO A 431 16.41 -31.40 3.54
C PRO A 431 15.42 -30.45 2.84
N ARG A 432 14.13 -30.81 2.83
CA ARG A 432 13.08 -29.90 2.32
C ARG A 432 12.82 -28.73 3.25
N TYR A 433 13.04 -28.91 4.55
CA TYR A 433 12.94 -27.87 5.55
C TYR A 433 13.92 -28.17 6.70
N PRO A 434 14.68 -27.18 7.20
CA PRO A 434 15.65 -27.44 8.26
C PRO A 434 14.98 -27.87 9.56
N GLY A 435 15.45 -28.97 10.14
CA GLY A 435 14.97 -29.47 11.43
C GLY A 435 13.61 -30.17 11.37
N ASP A 436 13.05 -30.41 10.18
CA ASP A 436 11.82 -31.17 9.99
C ASP A 436 12.11 -32.43 9.14
N GLU A 437 12.45 -33.52 9.84
CA GLU A 437 12.78 -34.81 9.20
C GLU A 437 11.56 -35.46 8.54
N GLU A 438 10.33 -35.16 9.02
CA GLU A 438 9.10 -35.75 8.47
C GLU A 438 8.79 -35.26 7.05
N ARG A 439 9.20 -34.02 6.72
CA ARG A 439 9.11 -33.51 5.33
C ARG A 439 10.07 -34.20 4.37
N GLY A 440 11.07 -34.89 4.89
CA GLY A 440 12.03 -35.64 4.11
C GLY A 440 13.00 -34.77 3.30
N TYR A 441 13.62 -35.42 2.32
CA TYR A 441 14.79 -34.92 1.61
C TYR A 441 14.57 -34.90 0.10
N ARG A 442 15.26 -33.98 -0.55
CA ARG A 442 15.46 -33.89 -2.00
C ARG A 442 16.72 -34.66 -2.33
N LYS A 443 16.71 -35.40 -3.44
CA LYS A 443 17.85 -36.23 -3.87
C LYS A 443 18.46 -35.64 -5.12
N LEU A 444 19.67 -35.09 -4.99
CA LEU A 444 20.43 -34.50 -6.09
C LEU A 444 21.58 -35.42 -6.45
N HIS A 445 21.54 -35.99 -7.67
CA HIS A 445 22.51 -36.96 -8.13
C HIS A 445 23.71 -36.26 -8.76
N PHE A 446 24.86 -36.26 -8.09
CA PHE A 446 26.10 -35.74 -8.66
C PHE A 446 26.81 -36.82 -9.50
N THR A 447 27.12 -36.49 -10.76
CA THR A 447 27.72 -37.40 -11.76
C THR A 447 29.00 -36.84 -12.42
N GLY A 448 29.65 -35.87 -11.78
CA GLY A 448 30.89 -35.25 -12.28
C GLY A 448 30.74 -33.83 -12.85
N GLU A 449 29.51 -33.38 -13.09
CA GLU A 449 29.20 -32.04 -13.58
C GLU A 449 28.14 -31.37 -12.71
N VAL A 450 28.27 -30.06 -12.50
CA VAL A 450 27.32 -29.23 -11.73
C VAL A 450 27.08 -27.90 -12.40
N LEU A 451 25.85 -27.39 -12.29
CA LEU A 451 25.52 -26.01 -12.57
C LEU A 451 25.65 -25.19 -11.27
N ILE A 452 26.39 -24.09 -11.33
CA ILE A 452 26.50 -23.12 -10.23
C ILE A 452 26.22 -21.70 -10.74
N PRO A 453 25.92 -20.73 -9.86
CA PRO A 453 25.73 -19.35 -10.29
C PRO A 453 27.04 -18.76 -10.83
N ALA A 454 27.02 -18.12 -12.00
CA ALA A 454 28.23 -17.52 -12.58
C ALA A 454 28.89 -16.47 -11.67
N SER A 455 28.11 -15.79 -10.82
CA SER A 455 28.61 -14.82 -9.84
C SER A 455 29.49 -15.43 -8.74
N GLU A 456 29.45 -16.76 -8.57
CA GLU A 456 30.28 -17.50 -7.61
C GLU A 456 31.61 -17.97 -8.24
N MET A 457 31.84 -17.71 -9.54
CA MET A 457 33.10 -18.01 -10.22
C MET A 457 34.21 -17.03 -9.81
N LYS A 458 34.97 -17.40 -8.78
CA LYS A 458 36.20 -16.71 -8.37
C LYS A 458 37.35 -17.70 -8.33
N GLY A 459 38.34 -17.51 -9.21
CA GLY A 459 39.45 -18.45 -9.37
C GLY A 459 40.27 -18.63 -8.08
N GLY A 460 40.61 -19.88 -7.77
CA GLY A 460 41.46 -20.24 -6.62
C GLY A 460 40.76 -20.28 -5.26
N GLU A 461 39.46 -19.99 -5.17
CA GLU A 461 38.71 -20.07 -3.92
C GLU A 461 38.03 -21.44 -3.75
N MET A 462 38.02 -21.94 -2.51
CA MET A 462 37.24 -23.11 -2.11
C MET A 462 35.76 -22.72 -1.99
N ILE A 463 34.87 -23.55 -2.49
CA ILE A 463 33.41 -23.40 -2.42
C ILE A 463 32.80 -24.68 -1.86
N ARG A 464 31.75 -24.54 -1.02
CA ARG A 464 30.94 -25.67 -0.56
C ARG A 464 29.68 -25.78 -1.43
N LEU A 465 29.56 -26.86 -2.19
CA LEU A 465 28.32 -27.22 -2.89
C LEU A 465 27.30 -27.73 -1.86
N LYS A 466 26.33 -26.91 -1.46
CA LYS A 466 25.46 -27.18 -0.32
C LYS A 466 24.91 -28.62 -0.30
N ASP A 467 24.97 -29.24 0.88
CA ASP A 467 24.55 -30.63 1.15
C ASP A 467 25.30 -31.74 0.35
N LEU A 468 26.35 -31.38 -0.41
CA LEU A 468 27.23 -32.30 -1.15
C LEU A 468 28.67 -32.34 -0.57
N PHE A 469 29.65 -31.69 -1.21
CA PHE A 469 31.05 -31.59 -0.74
C PHE A 469 31.70 -30.22 -1.05
N ASN A 470 33.01 -30.08 -0.80
CA ASN A 470 33.84 -28.93 -1.13
C ASN A 470 34.49 -29.09 -2.51
N ILE A 471 34.65 -27.98 -3.24
CA ILE A 471 35.41 -27.91 -4.49
C ILE A 471 36.35 -26.70 -4.48
N THR A 472 37.41 -26.74 -5.28
CA THR A 472 38.27 -25.60 -5.58
C THR A 472 38.16 -25.26 -7.06
N ILE A 473 37.86 -24.02 -7.41
CA ILE A 473 37.81 -23.60 -8.82
C ILE A 473 39.23 -23.53 -9.38
N THR A 474 39.51 -24.32 -10.42
CA THR A 474 40.84 -24.43 -11.05
C THR A 474 40.92 -23.78 -12.43
N GLY A 475 39.77 -23.49 -13.06
CA GLY A 475 39.69 -22.83 -14.36
C GLY A 475 38.29 -22.32 -14.66
N ASP A 476 38.07 -21.86 -15.90
CA ASP A 476 36.81 -21.20 -16.29
C ASP A 476 35.59 -22.13 -16.28
N GLN A 477 35.79 -23.45 -16.43
CA GLN A 477 34.75 -24.48 -16.39
C GLN A 477 35.18 -25.76 -15.66
N SER A 478 36.21 -25.66 -14.82
CA SER A 478 36.81 -26.79 -14.12
C SER A 478 36.98 -26.49 -12.64
N ALA A 479 36.73 -27.51 -11.83
CA ALA A 479 37.00 -27.50 -10.41
C ALA A 479 37.58 -28.85 -9.97
N GLU A 480 38.27 -28.86 -8.84
CA GLU A 480 38.78 -30.08 -8.21
C GLU A 480 38.06 -30.35 -6.90
N TYR A 481 37.80 -31.62 -6.61
CA TYR A 481 37.24 -32.06 -5.34
C TYR A 481 38.18 -31.72 -4.17
N ALA A 482 37.62 -31.12 -3.11
CA ALA A 482 38.36 -30.59 -1.97
C ALA A 482 37.88 -31.16 -0.61
N GLY A 483 37.27 -32.35 -0.61
CA GLY A 483 36.83 -33.06 0.60
C GLY A 483 35.37 -32.81 0.99
N ASP A 484 34.81 -33.67 1.85
CA ASP A 484 33.40 -33.57 2.32
C ASP A 484 33.21 -32.68 3.55
N SER A 485 34.31 -32.34 4.25
CA SER A 485 34.28 -31.72 5.57
C SER A 485 33.65 -30.32 5.52
N LEU A 486 32.47 -30.18 6.12
CA LEU A 486 31.85 -28.87 6.34
C LEU A 486 32.68 -28.00 7.32
N ALA A 487 33.42 -28.63 8.24
CA ALA A 487 34.30 -27.90 9.15
C ALA A 487 35.45 -27.23 8.38
N ASP A 488 35.99 -27.89 7.36
CA ASP A 488 37.08 -27.36 6.54
C ASP A 488 36.59 -26.18 5.70
N ALA A 489 35.40 -26.29 5.09
CA ALA A 489 34.76 -25.18 4.40
C ALA A 489 34.53 -23.96 5.33
N ARG A 490 34.05 -24.20 6.56
CA ARG A 490 33.87 -23.14 7.56
C ARG A 490 35.20 -22.50 7.97
N ALA A 491 36.25 -23.30 8.16
CA ALA A 491 37.59 -22.82 8.50
C ALA A 491 38.19 -21.96 7.37
N ALA A 492 38.00 -22.39 6.12
CA ALA A 492 38.38 -21.66 4.92
C ALA A 492 37.48 -20.44 4.61
N LYS A 493 36.38 -20.26 5.36
CA LYS A 493 35.32 -19.28 5.08
C LYS A 493 34.76 -19.40 3.65
N ALA A 494 34.76 -20.63 3.14
CA ALA A 494 34.24 -20.95 1.81
C ALA A 494 32.75 -20.60 1.72
N PRO A 495 32.29 -19.92 0.65
CA PRO A 495 30.87 -19.70 0.44
C PRO A 495 30.15 -21.03 0.27
N ILE A 496 28.99 -21.16 0.91
CA ILE A 496 28.08 -22.29 0.73
C ILE A 496 27.05 -21.90 -0.31
N ILE A 497 27.09 -22.57 -1.46
CA ILE A 497 26.29 -22.19 -2.63
C ILE A 497 25.32 -23.30 -3.02
N GLN A 498 24.19 -22.88 -3.59
CA GLN A 498 23.27 -23.77 -4.27
C GLN A 498 23.85 -24.22 -5.61
N TRP A 499 23.50 -25.42 -6.04
CA TRP A 499 24.00 -26.05 -7.26
C TRP A 499 22.94 -27.02 -7.80
N LEU A 500 23.05 -27.41 -9.07
CA LEU A 500 22.17 -28.41 -9.67
C LEU A 500 22.96 -29.42 -10.51
N PRO A 501 22.59 -30.70 -10.50
CA PRO A 501 22.97 -31.61 -11.59
C PRO A 501 22.32 -31.14 -12.89
N PRO A 502 23.07 -31.06 -14.02
CA PRO A 502 22.49 -30.68 -15.31
C PRO A 502 21.29 -31.54 -15.73
N GLU A 503 21.31 -32.83 -15.40
CA GLU A 503 20.26 -33.80 -15.77
C GLU A 503 18.92 -33.56 -15.05
N SER A 504 18.94 -32.95 -13.87
CA SER A 504 17.74 -32.67 -13.06
C SER A 504 17.36 -31.18 -13.03
N ALA A 505 18.05 -30.37 -13.85
CA ALA A 505 17.87 -28.94 -13.94
C ALA A 505 16.77 -28.60 -14.95
N VAL A 506 15.75 -27.85 -14.52
CA VAL A 506 14.69 -27.35 -15.40
C VAL A 506 14.82 -25.84 -15.59
N PRO A 507 14.68 -25.31 -16.83
CA PRO A 507 14.65 -23.88 -17.06
C PRO A 507 13.64 -23.18 -16.14
N CYS A 508 14.06 -22.09 -15.51
CA CYS A 508 13.23 -21.36 -14.57
C CYS A 508 13.42 -19.85 -14.76
N ARG A 509 12.31 -19.12 -14.81
CA ARG A 509 12.27 -17.66 -14.87
C ARG A 509 11.55 -17.14 -13.65
N ILE A 510 12.22 -16.28 -12.87
CA ILE A 510 11.64 -15.63 -11.70
C ILE A 510 11.39 -14.17 -12.05
N LEU A 511 10.12 -13.78 -12.10
CA LEU A 511 9.73 -12.38 -12.26
C LEU A 511 9.94 -11.67 -10.93
N THR A 512 10.63 -10.53 -10.95
CA THR A 512 10.87 -9.63 -9.82
C THR A 512 10.42 -8.21 -10.19
N PRO A 513 10.16 -7.32 -9.21
CA PRO A 513 9.92 -5.90 -9.50
C PRO A 513 11.06 -5.24 -10.29
N GLU A 514 12.31 -5.69 -10.12
CA GLU A 514 13.52 -5.14 -10.74
C GLU A 514 13.80 -5.72 -12.14
N GLY A 515 13.18 -6.85 -12.51
CA GLY A 515 13.43 -7.54 -13.77
C GLY A 515 13.17 -9.05 -13.71
N VAL A 516 13.59 -9.78 -14.74
CA VAL A 516 13.47 -11.23 -14.78
C VAL A 516 14.83 -11.85 -14.44
N LEU A 517 14.84 -12.76 -13.48
CA LEU A 517 16.00 -13.62 -13.20
C LEU A 517 15.83 -14.94 -13.94
N GLU A 518 16.77 -15.24 -14.84
CA GLU A 518 16.75 -16.47 -15.63
C GLU A 518 17.82 -17.45 -15.12
N GLY A 519 17.48 -18.74 -15.12
CA GLY A 519 18.36 -19.78 -14.62
C GLY A 519 17.71 -21.15 -14.67
N PHE A 520 18.15 -22.03 -13.77
CA PHE A 520 17.58 -23.37 -13.63
C PHE A 520 17.16 -23.63 -12.20
N ALA A 521 16.07 -24.38 -12.02
CA ALA A 521 15.60 -24.87 -10.73
C ALA A 521 15.63 -26.40 -10.69
N GLU A 522 15.46 -26.96 -9.50
CA GLU A 522 15.17 -28.40 -9.35
C GLU A 522 13.86 -28.76 -10.04
N ALA A 523 13.84 -29.89 -10.75
CA ALA A 523 12.65 -30.39 -11.43
C ALA A 523 11.42 -30.51 -10.52
N GLU A 524 11.61 -30.93 -9.26
CA GLU A 524 10.53 -31.08 -8.28
C GLU A 524 9.83 -29.75 -7.92
N ALA A 525 10.44 -28.59 -8.21
CA ALA A 525 9.76 -27.30 -8.02
C ALA A 525 8.53 -27.15 -8.94
N ALA A 526 8.48 -27.89 -10.05
CA ALA A 526 7.34 -27.91 -10.98
C ALA A 526 6.06 -28.48 -10.33
N ASP A 527 6.18 -29.32 -9.30
CA ASP A 527 5.04 -29.94 -8.60
C ASP A 527 4.28 -28.94 -7.72
N PHE A 528 4.78 -27.70 -7.60
CA PHE A 528 4.26 -26.68 -6.70
C PHE A 528 3.50 -25.56 -7.44
N ALA A 529 3.00 -25.81 -8.65
CA ALA A 529 2.18 -24.84 -9.39
C ALA A 529 1.04 -24.28 -8.52
N GLY A 530 0.94 -22.94 -8.48
CA GLY A 530 0.01 -22.18 -7.65
C GLY A 530 0.44 -22.00 -6.18
N ARG A 531 1.52 -22.66 -5.72
CA ARG A 531 1.98 -22.66 -4.32
C ARG A 531 3.30 -21.90 -4.16
N THR A 532 3.58 -21.52 -2.92
CA THR A 532 4.82 -20.86 -2.53
C THR A 532 5.87 -21.89 -2.10
N ILE A 533 7.10 -21.68 -2.56
CA ILE A 533 8.31 -22.40 -2.15
C ILE A 533 9.40 -21.39 -1.79
N GLN A 534 10.49 -21.86 -1.20
CA GLN A 534 11.68 -21.05 -1.00
C GLN A 534 12.81 -21.53 -1.92
N PHE A 535 13.30 -20.63 -2.77
CA PHE A 535 14.59 -20.84 -3.41
C PHE A 535 15.69 -20.38 -2.46
N GLU A 536 16.53 -21.30 -2.01
CA GLU A 536 17.57 -21.00 -1.03
C GLU A 536 18.52 -19.93 -1.54
N ARG A 537 18.88 -18.97 -0.66
CA ARG A 537 19.71 -17.79 -0.96
C ARG A 537 19.09 -16.80 -1.97
N VAL A 538 17.91 -17.08 -2.52
CA VAL A 538 17.19 -16.21 -3.46
C VAL A 538 16.01 -15.55 -2.74
N GLY A 539 15.13 -16.34 -2.14
CA GLY A 539 13.94 -15.90 -1.42
C GLY A 539 12.73 -16.80 -1.68
N PHE A 540 11.58 -16.39 -1.14
CA PHE A 540 10.30 -17.02 -1.41
C PHE A 540 9.79 -16.65 -2.80
N VAL A 541 9.21 -17.63 -3.47
CA VAL A 541 8.56 -17.44 -4.78
C VAL A 541 7.26 -18.23 -4.82
N ARG A 542 6.28 -17.73 -5.56
CA ARG A 542 5.10 -18.52 -5.97
C ARG A 542 5.32 -19.07 -7.36
N ILE A 543 5.16 -20.38 -7.53
CA ILE A 543 5.22 -21.02 -8.86
C ILE A 543 3.91 -20.68 -9.58
N ASP A 544 4.00 -19.88 -10.64
CA ASP A 544 2.82 -19.34 -11.32
C ASP A 544 2.35 -20.25 -12.46
N SER A 545 3.29 -20.73 -13.28
CA SER A 545 3.00 -21.68 -14.36
C SER A 545 4.16 -22.64 -14.61
N VAL A 546 3.81 -23.80 -15.18
CA VAL A 546 4.76 -24.82 -15.63
C VAL A 546 4.39 -25.21 -17.05
N GLU A 547 5.29 -24.97 -18.01
CA GLU A 547 5.07 -25.22 -19.43
C GLU A 547 6.24 -26.01 -20.02
N LYS A 548 5.99 -27.18 -20.62
CA LYS A 548 7.03 -27.97 -21.34
C LYS A 548 8.35 -28.13 -20.56
N ASN A 549 8.27 -28.40 -19.25
CA ASN A 549 9.41 -28.47 -18.31
C ASN A 549 10.17 -27.15 -18.09
N SER A 550 9.51 -26.00 -18.28
CA SER A 550 9.98 -24.68 -17.85
C SER A 550 9.08 -24.15 -16.75
N ILE A 551 9.68 -23.55 -15.73
CA ILE A 551 8.99 -22.95 -14.58
C ILE A 551 8.95 -21.43 -14.74
N THR A 552 7.78 -20.84 -14.52
CA THR A 552 7.64 -19.40 -14.31
C THR A 552 7.22 -19.17 -12.87
N ALA A 553 8.01 -18.39 -12.13
CA ALA A 553 7.75 -18.07 -10.74
C ALA A 553 7.67 -16.55 -10.53
N TYR A 554 6.88 -16.12 -9.56
CA TYR A 554 6.80 -14.72 -9.13
C TYR A 554 7.49 -14.56 -7.78
N PHE A 555 8.39 -13.59 -7.69
CA PHE A 555 9.10 -13.30 -6.46
C PHE A 555 8.19 -12.72 -5.39
N THR A 556 8.19 -13.36 -4.22
CA THR A 556 7.40 -12.95 -3.06
C THR A 556 8.19 -11.91 -2.27
N HIS A 557 9.23 -12.33 -1.56
CA HIS A 557 10.21 -11.53 -0.83
C HIS A 557 11.36 -12.44 -0.36
N ARG A 558 12.42 -11.85 0.20
CA ARG A 558 13.52 -12.61 0.81
C ARG A 558 13.15 -13.26 2.13
#